data_AF-A0AA95JQ04-F1
#
_entry.id   AF-A0AA95JQ04-F1
#
_cell.length_a   1.000
_cell.length_b   1.000
_cell.length_c   1.000
_cell.angle_alpha   90.00
_cell.angle_beta   90.00
_cell.angle_gamma   90.00
#
_symmetry.space_group_name_H-M   'P 1'
#
loop_
_entity.id
_entity.type
_entity.pdbx_description
1 polymer ?
#
loop_
_entity_poly.entity_id
_entity_poly.type
_entity_poly.pdbx_seq_one_letter_code
_entity_poly.pdbx_strand_id
1 'polypeptide(L)'
;MSTIGWIIVAIVVVVLLVALAMWARSRRHQKLSARAAELRTEAQQHTSEIGSHRHQAKEASVRADAARLEAERAQREADEANTALAQEEALHEDRLREADRLDPAVDHKADDYHPTSGGSHRARD
;
A
#
# COMPACT_ATOMS: atom_id res chain seq x y z
N MET A 1 78.01 1.75 42.14
CA MET A 1 77.32 0.79 41.25
C MET A 1 77.87 1.00 39.85
N SER A 2 78.47 -0.02 39.22
CA SER A 2 79.07 0.13 37.88
C SER A 2 78.02 0.50 36.84
N THR A 3 78.33 1.44 35.95
CA THR A 3 77.49 1.91 34.82
C THR A 3 76.92 0.76 34.00
N ILE A 4 77.68 -0.33 33.83
CA ILE A 4 77.24 -1.58 33.18
C ILE A 4 76.01 -2.19 33.88
N GLY A 5 75.97 -2.21 35.22
CA GLY A 5 74.85 -2.75 35.97
C GLY A 5 73.56 -1.93 35.80
N TRP A 6 73.66 -0.61 35.70
CA TRP A 6 72.50 0.25 35.47
C TRP A 6 71.95 0.12 34.04
N ILE A 7 72.82 -0.04 33.03
CA ILE A 7 72.42 -0.29 31.64
C ILE A 7 71.63 -1.60 31.52
N ILE A 8 72.08 -2.66 32.18
CA ILE A 8 71.37 -3.96 32.17
C ILE A 8 69.98 -3.81 32.80
N VAL A 9 69.88 -3.13 33.94
CA VAL A 9 68.59 -2.86 34.59
C VAL A 9 67.66 -2.05 33.69
N ALA A 10 68.17 -1.02 33.02
CA ALA A 10 67.38 -0.22 32.08
C ALA A 10 66.82 -1.06 30.91
N ILE A 11 67.63 -1.94 30.33
CA ILE A 11 67.19 -2.84 29.24
C ILE A 11 66.09 -3.79 29.73
N VAL A 12 66.25 -4.38 30.91
CA VAL A 12 65.24 -5.29 31.49
C VAL A 12 63.91 -4.57 31.72
N VAL A 13 63.94 -3.34 32.22
CA VAL A 13 62.74 -2.52 32.41
C VAL A 13 62.06 -2.21 31.07
N VAL A 14 62.83 -1.86 30.03
CA VAL A 14 62.28 -1.61 28.69
C VAL A 14 61.62 -2.86 28.11
N VAL A 15 62.27 -4.03 28.23
CA VAL A 15 61.70 -5.30 27.75
C VAL A 15 60.40 -5.64 28.48
N LEU A 16 60.34 -5.44 29.80
CA LEU A 16 59.12 -5.64 30.58
C LEU A 16 57.99 -4.71 30.15
N LEU A 17 58.27 -3.43 29.89
CA LEU A 17 57.29 -2.46 29.42
C LEU A 17 56.73 -2.84 28.03
N VAL A 18 57.59 -3.28 27.12
CA VAL A 18 57.19 -3.71 25.77
C VAL A 18 56.30 -4.96 25.84
N ALA A 19 56.65 -5.95 26.66
CA ALA A 19 55.83 -7.16 26.85
C ALA A 19 54.45 -6.83 27.42
N LEU A 20 54.37 -5.92 28.40
CA LEU A 20 53.12 -5.50 29.01
C LEU A 20 52.21 -4.76 28.01
N ALA A 21 52.79 -3.91 27.15
CA ALA A 21 52.06 -3.18 26.13
C ALA A 21 51.45 -4.11 25.07
N MET A 22 52.19 -5.12 24.60
CA MET A 22 51.67 -6.10 23.64
C MET A 22 50.51 -6.93 24.22
N TRP A 23 50.62 -7.35 25.48
CA TRP A 23 49.56 -8.11 26.15
C TRP A 23 48.28 -7.30 26.32
N ALA A 24 48.39 -6.03 26.72
CA ALA A 24 47.25 -5.13 26.83
C ALA A 24 46.57 -4.88 25.47
N ARG A 25 47.35 -4.78 24.38
CA ARG A 25 46.82 -4.59 23.03
C ARG A 25 46.05 -5.82 22.52
N SER A 26 46.56 -7.02 22.75
CA SER A 26 45.88 -8.28 22.36
C SER A 26 44.50 -8.41 23.01
N ARG A 27 44.38 -8.08 24.30
CA ARG A 27 43.08 -8.12 25.00
C ARG A 27 42.06 -7.11 24.46
N ARG A 28 42.51 -5.95 23.98
CA ARG A 28 41.62 -4.94 23.38
C ARG A 28 41.08 -5.40 22.03
N HIS A 29 41.92 -6.01 21.19
CA HIS A 29 41.49 -6.55 19.90
C HIS A 29 40.44 -7.66 20.03
N GLN A 30 40.59 -8.56 21.02
CA GLN A 30 39.61 -9.62 21.27
C GLN A 30 38.24 -9.09 21.70
N LYS A 31 38.20 -8.03 22.51
CA LYS A 31 36.94 -7.39 22.92
C LYS A 31 36.26 -6.68 21.75
N LEU A 32 37.03 -6.05 20.87
CA LEU A 32 36.51 -5.37 19.68
C LEU A 32 35.99 -6.39 18.65
N SER A 33 36.68 -7.51 18.45
CA SER A 33 36.21 -8.57 17.55
C SER A 33 34.94 -9.25 18.05
N ALA A 34 34.82 -9.47 19.37
CA ALA A 34 33.61 -10.03 19.97
C ALA A 34 32.39 -9.10 19.77
N ARG A 35 32.54 -7.80 20.03
CA ARG A 35 31.49 -6.80 19.80
C ARG A 35 31.09 -6.70 18.32
N ALA A 36 32.05 -6.82 17.41
CA ALA A 36 31.76 -6.82 15.98
C ALA A 36 31.00 -8.08 15.52
N ALA A 37 31.25 -9.24 16.15
CA ALA A 37 30.50 -10.47 15.89
C ALA A 37 29.07 -10.37 16.43
N GLU A 38 28.89 -9.84 17.64
CA GLU A 38 27.58 -9.61 18.26
C GLU A 38 26.70 -8.68 17.40
N LEU A 39 27.25 -7.55 16.95
CA LEU A 39 26.53 -6.60 16.10
C LEU A 39 26.14 -7.21 14.72
N ARG A 40 26.96 -8.12 14.18
CA ARG A 40 26.61 -8.84 12.94
C ARG A 40 25.47 -9.84 13.16
N THR A 41 25.45 -10.52 14.30
CA THR A 41 24.37 -11.45 14.66
C THR A 41 23.06 -10.69 14.87
N GLU A 42 23.10 -9.55 15.56
CA GLU A 42 21.94 -8.68 15.77
C GLU A 42 21.40 -8.11 14.44
N ALA A 43 22.30 -7.66 13.55
CA ALA A 43 21.91 -7.21 12.21
C ALA A 43 21.30 -8.33 11.35
N GLN A 44 21.78 -9.57 11.46
CA GLN A 44 21.21 -10.72 10.75
C GLN A 44 19.81 -11.07 11.25
N GLN A 45 19.57 -10.97 12.56
CA GLN A 45 18.24 -11.15 13.15
C GLN A 45 17.25 -10.09 12.63
N HIS A 46 17.64 -8.81 12.66
CA HIS A 46 16.80 -7.73 12.10
C HIS A 46 16.58 -7.82 10.59
N THR A 47 17.52 -8.40 9.84
CA THR A 47 17.34 -8.62 8.38
C THR A 47 16.17 -9.55 8.10
N SER A 48 15.95 -10.56 8.95
CA SER A 48 14.81 -11.49 8.82
C SER A 48 13.46 -10.78 9.05
N GLU A 49 13.39 -9.88 10.03
CA GLU A 49 12.21 -9.07 10.32
C GLU A 49 11.93 -8.07 9.19
N ILE A 50 12.96 -7.40 8.66
CA ILE A 50 12.82 -6.50 7.51
C ILE A 50 12.30 -7.25 6.28
N GLY A 51 12.76 -8.48 6.07
CA GLY A 51 12.25 -9.37 5.01
C GLY A 51 10.76 -9.66 5.18
N SER A 52 10.34 -10.10 6.36
CA SER A 52 8.93 -10.43 6.63
C SER A 52 8.02 -9.21 6.51
N HIS A 53 8.44 -8.04 6.98
CA HIS A 53 7.70 -6.79 6.81
C HIS A 53 7.60 -6.37 5.34
N ARG A 54 8.66 -6.55 4.55
CA ARG A 54 8.64 -6.28 3.10
C ARG A 54 7.66 -7.20 2.38
N HIS A 55 7.61 -8.48 2.74
CA HIS A 55 6.65 -9.43 2.17
C HIS A 55 5.21 -9.05 2.53
N GLN A 56 4.93 -8.75 3.81
CA GLN A 56 3.61 -8.31 4.25
C GLN A 56 3.17 -7.00 3.56
N ALA A 57 4.07 -6.04 3.40
CA ALA A 57 3.78 -4.79 2.70
C ALA A 57 3.43 -5.04 1.23
N LYS A 58 4.15 -5.94 0.55
CA LYS A 58 3.88 -6.32 -0.84
C LYS A 58 2.56 -7.08 -0.98
N GLU A 59 2.25 -7.98 -0.06
CA GLU A 59 0.95 -8.68 -0.04
C GLU A 59 -0.21 -7.71 0.23
N ALA A 60 -0.02 -6.74 1.11
CA ALA A 60 -1.01 -5.70 1.36
C ALA A 60 -1.23 -4.81 0.12
N SER A 61 -0.16 -4.42 -0.59
CA SER A 61 -0.29 -3.62 -1.82
C SER A 61 -1.02 -4.38 -2.92
N VAL A 62 -0.66 -5.66 -3.14
CA VAL A 62 -1.34 -6.51 -4.14
C VAL A 62 -2.83 -6.67 -3.82
N ARG A 63 -3.19 -6.86 -2.55
CA ARG A 63 -4.61 -6.92 -2.14
C ARG A 63 -5.34 -5.61 -2.37
N ALA A 64 -4.71 -4.47 -2.10
CA ALA A 64 -5.30 -3.16 -2.36
C ALA A 64 -5.53 -2.93 -3.86
N ASP A 65 -4.58 -3.31 -4.70
CA ASP A 65 -4.71 -3.20 -6.16
C ASP A 65 -5.81 -4.11 -6.71
N ALA A 66 -5.93 -5.34 -6.21
CA ALA A 66 -7.01 -6.25 -6.57
C ALA A 66 -8.39 -5.68 -6.21
N ALA A 67 -8.54 -5.16 -4.99
CA ALA A 67 -9.79 -4.55 -4.54
C ALA A 67 -10.18 -3.31 -5.37
N ARG A 68 -9.20 -2.51 -5.80
CA ARG A 68 -9.44 -1.37 -6.71
C ARG A 68 -9.94 -1.82 -8.08
N LEU A 69 -9.34 -2.87 -8.63
CA LEU A 69 -9.75 -3.41 -9.92
C LEU A 69 -11.17 -3.99 -9.86
N GLU A 70 -11.52 -4.68 -8.78
CA GLU A 70 -12.89 -5.17 -8.56
C GLU A 70 -13.90 -4.02 -8.44
N ALA A 71 -13.57 -2.98 -7.68
CA ALA A 71 -14.42 -1.79 -7.57
C ALA A 71 -14.60 -1.08 -8.92
N GLU A 72 -13.54 -0.97 -9.71
CA GLU A 72 -13.61 -0.37 -11.05
C GLU A 72 -14.50 -1.18 -12.00
N ARG A 73 -14.45 -2.51 -11.94
CA ARG A 73 -15.36 -3.37 -12.71
C ARG A 73 -16.81 -3.19 -12.30
N ALA A 74 -17.09 -3.22 -10.99
CA ALA A 74 -18.44 -3.00 -10.47
C ALA A 74 -18.99 -1.63 -10.87
N GLN A 75 -18.15 -0.59 -10.87
CA GLN A 75 -18.54 0.74 -11.32
C GLN A 75 -18.91 0.75 -12.82
N ARG A 76 -18.08 0.13 -13.67
CA ARG A 76 -18.38 0.02 -15.10
C ARG A 76 -19.68 -0.73 -15.38
N GLU A 77 -19.90 -1.84 -14.68
CA GLU A 77 -21.15 -2.60 -14.79
C GLU A 77 -22.37 -1.76 -14.39
N ALA A 78 -22.25 -0.96 -13.32
CA ALA A 78 -23.31 -0.04 -12.91
C ALA A 78 -23.54 1.07 -13.95
N ASP A 79 -22.48 1.66 -14.50
CA ASP A 79 -22.57 2.70 -15.52
C ASP A 79 -23.20 2.17 -16.82
N GLU A 80 -22.86 0.94 -17.22
CA GLU A 80 -23.47 0.24 -18.36
C GLU A 80 -24.96 -0.02 -18.12
N ALA A 81 -25.32 -0.52 -16.94
CA ALA A 81 -26.72 -0.77 -16.57
C ALA A 81 -27.55 0.53 -16.55
N ASN A 82 -27.00 1.62 -16.00
CA ASN A 82 -27.66 2.93 -16.00
C ASN A 82 -27.86 3.46 -17.42
N THR A 83 -26.85 3.27 -18.29
CA THR A 83 -26.94 3.68 -19.69
C THR A 83 -28.01 2.87 -20.44
N ALA A 84 -28.09 1.57 -20.20
CA ALA A 84 -29.11 0.71 -20.78
C ALA A 84 -30.52 1.12 -20.32
N LEU A 85 -30.70 1.39 -19.03
CA LEU A 85 -31.98 1.88 -18.49
C LEU A 85 -32.40 3.20 -19.16
N ALA A 86 -31.49 4.17 -19.25
CA ALA A 86 -31.78 5.45 -19.89
C ALA A 86 -32.17 5.31 -21.37
N GLN A 87 -31.57 4.33 -22.08
CA GLN A 87 -31.96 4.03 -23.46
C GLN A 87 -33.36 3.40 -23.54
N GLU A 88 -33.68 2.47 -22.64
CA GLU A 88 -35.01 1.85 -22.59
C GLU A 88 -36.10 2.88 -22.27
N GLU A 89 -35.84 3.78 -21.31
CA GLU A 89 -36.74 4.88 -20.97
C GLU A 89 -36.97 5.80 -22.19
N ALA A 90 -35.92 6.21 -22.88
CA ALA A 90 -36.03 7.04 -24.08
C ALA A 90 -36.85 6.35 -25.19
N LEU A 91 -36.61 5.05 -25.44
CA LEU A 91 -37.38 4.27 -26.41
C LEU A 91 -38.84 4.12 -25.99
N HIS A 92 -39.11 4.00 -24.68
CA HIS A 92 -40.47 3.93 -24.16
C HIS A 92 -41.22 5.25 -24.38
N GLU A 93 -40.61 6.37 -24.03
CA GLU A 93 -41.18 7.71 -24.24
C GLU A 93 -41.43 8.00 -25.72
N ASP A 94 -40.51 7.64 -26.61
CA ASP A 94 -40.68 7.84 -28.05
C ASP A 94 -41.85 7.03 -28.60
N ARG A 95 -42.04 5.79 -28.13
CA ARG A 95 -43.19 4.96 -28.51
C ARG A 95 -44.50 5.55 -28.01
N LEU A 96 -44.53 6.04 -26.77
CA LEU A 96 -45.72 6.73 -26.23
C LEU A 96 -46.06 7.96 -27.09
N ARG A 97 -45.05 8.78 -27.43
CA ARG A 97 -45.24 9.97 -28.27
C ARG A 97 -45.71 9.63 -29.69
N GLU A 98 -45.28 8.50 -30.25
CA GLU A 98 -45.75 8.02 -31.56
C GLU A 98 -47.20 7.50 -31.48
N ALA A 99 -47.54 6.76 -30.42
CA ALA A 99 -48.89 6.28 -30.18
C ALA A 99 -49.88 7.45 -30.04
N ASP A 100 -49.56 8.46 -29.23
CA ASP A 100 -50.37 9.66 -29.06
C ASP A 100 -50.61 10.39 -30.39
N ARG A 101 -49.59 10.48 -31.26
CA ARG A 101 -49.71 11.12 -32.58
C ARG A 101 -50.63 10.38 -33.56
N LEU A 102 -50.79 9.07 -33.37
CA LEU A 102 -51.62 8.22 -34.21
C LEU A 102 -53.06 8.12 -33.69
N ASP A 103 -53.31 8.46 -32.43
CA ASP A 103 -54.63 8.38 -31.82
C ASP A 103 -55.50 9.60 -32.21
N PRO A 104 -56.55 9.41 -33.05
CA PRO A 104 -57.43 10.50 -33.45
C PRO A 104 -58.30 11.05 -32.31
N ALA A 105 -58.32 10.42 -31.13
CA ALA A 105 -58.98 10.92 -29.93
C ALA A 105 -58.11 11.90 -29.14
N VAL A 106 -56.81 12.01 -29.42
CA VAL A 106 -55.90 12.96 -28.76
C VAL A 106 -55.99 14.32 -29.47
N ASP A 107 -56.51 15.33 -28.77
CA ASP A 107 -56.59 16.69 -29.28
C ASP A 107 -55.25 17.41 -29.10
N HIS A 108 -54.42 17.41 -30.16
CA HIS A 108 -53.13 18.11 -30.19
C HIS A 108 -53.24 19.64 -30.26
N LYS A 109 -54.46 20.22 -30.29
CA LYS A 109 -54.71 21.67 -30.40
C LYS A 109 -55.20 22.33 -29.11
N ALA A 110 -55.41 21.57 -28.05
CA ALA A 110 -55.74 22.12 -26.73
C ALA A 110 -54.47 22.75 -26.09
N ASP A 111 -54.58 23.99 -25.60
CA ASP A 111 -53.48 24.77 -25.00
C ASP A 111 -52.87 24.10 -23.74
N ASP A 112 -53.53 23.07 -23.22
CA ASP A 112 -53.24 22.31 -22.01
C ASP A 112 -52.67 20.90 -22.26
N TYR A 113 -52.24 20.59 -23.50
CA TYR A 113 -51.55 19.32 -23.80
C TYR A 113 -50.14 19.28 -23.17
N HIS A 114 -50.04 18.57 -22.05
CA HIS A 114 -48.79 18.08 -21.49
C HIS A 114 -48.70 16.56 -21.71
N PRO A 115 -47.71 16.05 -22.46
CA PRO A 115 -47.49 14.61 -22.58
C PRO A 115 -47.05 14.08 -21.21
N THR A 116 -48.01 13.61 -20.41
CA THR A 116 -47.74 13.09 -19.06
C THR A 116 -47.45 11.60 -19.15
N SER A 117 -46.21 11.22 -18.90
CA SER A 117 -45.82 9.84 -18.59
C SER A 117 -46.31 9.51 -17.18
N GLY A 118 -47.60 9.22 -16.98
CA GLY A 118 -48.08 8.92 -15.63
C GLY A 118 -49.59 8.88 -15.47
N GLY A 119 -50.23 7.84 -15.98
CA GLY A 119 -51.60 7.48 -15.60
C GLY A 119 -51.66 6.91 -14.19
N SER A 120 -51.65 7.76 -13.16
CA SER A 120 -52.11 7.35 -11.81
C SER A 120 -53.60 7.66 -11.67
N HIS A 121 -54.44 6.85 -12.31
CA HIS A 121 -55.88 6.85 -12.05
C HIS A 121 -56.13 6.07 -10.75
N ARG A 122 -55.94 6.74 -9.62
CA ARG A 122 -56.33 6.24 -8.29
C ARG A 122 -57.86 6.38 -8.18
N ALA A 123 -58.57 5.31 -8.50
CA ALA A 123 -59.99 5.17 -8.22
C ALA A 123 -60.22 5.34 -6.71
N ARG A 124 -61.14 6.24 -6.36
CA ARG A 124 -61.77 6.32 -5.05
C ARG A 124 -62.95 5.33 -5.07
N ASP A 125 -63.01 4.47 -4.06
CA ASP A 125 -64.23 3.98 -3.40
C ASP A 125 -63.85 3.47 -2.01
#